data_AF-A0A6N7LHU7-F1
#
_entry.id   AF-A0A6N7LHU7-F1
#
_cell.length_a   1.000
_cell.length_b   1.000
_cell.length_c   1.000
_cell.angle_alpha   90.00
_cell.angle_beta   90.00
_cell.angle_gamma   90.00
#
_symmetry.space_group_name_H-M   'P 1'
#
loop_
_entity.id
_entity.type
_entity.pdbx_description
1 polymer ?
#
loop_
_entity_poly.entity_id
_entity_poly.type
_entity_poly.pdbx_seq_one_letter_code
_entity_poly.pdbx_strand_id
1 'polypeptide(L)' 'MATSTASSISLSLNDRLVAGISALLIGAFLVFGAGLANSAVLHDTAHDTRHSYGFPCH' A
#
# COMPACT_ATOMS: atom_id res chain seq x y z
N MET A 1 -26.28 -23.88 28.87
CA MET A 1 -24.97 -23.26 28.57
C MET A 1 -24.40 -23.98 27.37
N ALA A 2 -24.47 -23.38 26.17
CA ALA A 2 -24.03 -24.03 24.93
C ALA A 2 -22.56 -23.71 24.68
N THR A 3 -21.70 -24.73 24.66
CA THR A 3 -20.28 -24.60 24.32
C THR A 3 -20.13 -24.56 22.80
N SER A 4 -19.69 -23.44 22.27
CA SER A 4 -19.39 -23.30 20.83
C SER A 4 -18.00 -23.89 20.56
N THR A 5 -17.95 -25.00 19.81
CA THR A 5 -16.68 -25.58 19.36
C THR A 5 -16.15 -24.77 18.18
N ALA A 6 -15.13 -23.94 18.42
CA ALA A 6 -14.46 -23.22 17.33
C ALA A 6 -13.63 -24.22 16.50
N SER A 7 -14.00 -24.38 15.23
CA SER A 7 -13.18 -25.14 14.27
C SER A 7 -11.98 -24.28 13.87
N SER A 8 -10.77 -24.78 14.15
CA SER A 8 -9.54 -24.12 13.73
C SER A 8 -9.06 -24.74 12.42
N ILE A 9 -8.80 -23.89 11.43
CA ILE A 9 -8.22 -24.31 10.16
C ILE A 9 -6.71 -24.12 10.27
N SER A 10 -5.95 -25.20 10.06
CA SER A 10 -4.49 -25.14 10.04
C SER A 10 -4.04 -24.42 8.77
N LEU A 11 -3.55 -23.20 8.90
CA LEU A 11 -3.03 -22.42 7.79
C LEU A 11 -1.58 -22.81 7.48
N SER A 12 -1.24 -22.97 6.20
CA SER A 12 0.15 -23.23 5.80
C SER A 12 1.02 -21.98 6.00
N LEU A 13 2.35 -22.15 6.00
CA LEU A 13 3.28 -21.02 6.04
C LEU A 13 3.05 -20.06 4.86
N ASN A 14 2.79 -20.61 3.66
CA ASN A 14 2.54 -19.82 2.47
C ASN A 14 1.29 -18.95 2.60
N ASP A 15 0.19 -19.50 3.13
CA ASP A 15 -1.03 -18.72 3.34
C ASP A 15 -0.81 -17.55 4.31
N ARG A 16 -0.03 -17.79 5.37
CA ARG A 16 0.34 -16.76 6.34
C ARG A 16 1.22 -15.69 5.73
N LEU A 17 2.17 -16.08 4.89
CA LEU A 17 3.05 -15.14 4.17
C LEU A 17 2.25 -14.28 3.20
N VAL A 18 1.35 -14.88 2.41
CA VAL A 18 0.49 -14.15 1.47
C VAL A 18 -0.40 -13.16 2.22
N ALA A 19 -1.03 -13.59 3.31
CA ALA A 19 -1.84 -12.71 4.16
C ALA A 19 -0.99 -11.58 4.79
N GLY A 20 0.20 -11.89 5.29
CA GLY A 20 1.10 -10.90 5.89
C GLY A 20 1.61 -9.87 4.89
N ILE A 21 2.05 -10.32 3.70
CA ILE A 21 2.55 -9.43 2.64
C ILE A 21 1.42 -8.55 2.11
N SER A 22 0.22 -9.12 1.88
CA SER A 22 -0.93 -8.32 1.42
C SER A 22 -1.34 -7.28 2.46
N ALA A 23 -1.38 -7.63 3.74
CA ALA A 23 -1.62 -6.68 4.82
C ALA A 23 -0.55 -5.59 4.88
N LEU A 24 0.73 -5.93 4.71
CA LEU A 24 1.84 -4.97 4.68
C LEU A 24 1.71 -4.01 3.50
N LEU A 25 1.39 -4.50 2.30
CA LEU A 25 1.21 -3.67 1.10
C LEU A 25 0.03 -2.72 1.26
N ILE A 26 -1.10 -3.20 1.77
CA ILE A 26 -2.28 -2.37 2.04
C ILE A 26 -1.94 -1.32 3.11
N GLY A 27 -1.27 -1.72 4.19
CA GLY A 27 -0.86 -0.81 5.25
C GLY A 27 0.10 0.28 4.73
N ALA A 28 1.10 -0.10 3.95
CA ALA A 28 2.02 0.84 3.32
C ALA A 28 1.27 1.79 2.40
N PHE A 29 0.37 1.29 1.55
CA PHE A 29 -0.44 2.13 0.67
C PHE A 29 -1.25 3.16 1.45
N LEU A 30 -1.87 2.78 2.57
CA LEU A 30 -2.62 3.70 3.41
C LEU A 30 -1.71 4.75 4.07
N VAL A 31 -0.55 4.35 4.61
CA VAL A 31 0.40 5.28 5.25
C VAL A 31 0.96 6.26 4.22
N PHE A 32 1.41 5.78 3.07
CA PHE A 32 1.91 6.63 1.99
C PHE A 32 0.79 7.51 1.42
N GLY A 33 -0.38 6.95 1.13
CA GLY A 33 -1.52 7.70 0.61
C GLY A 33 -1.96 8.81 1.56
N ALA A 34 -2.08 8.52 2.86
CA ALA A 34 -2.43 9.51 3.87
C ALA A 34 -1.32 10.54 4.07
N GLY A 35 -0.06 10.12 4.11
CA GLY A 35 1.10 11.02 4.25
C GLY A 35 1.30 11.94 3.04
N LEU A 36 0.96 11.46 1.83
CA LEU A 36 1.07 12.22 0.58
C LEU A 36 -0.17 13.09 0.31
N ALA A 37 -1.26 12.93 1.05
CA ALA A 37 -2.53 13.64 0.83
C ALA A 37 -2.40 15.18 0.86
N ASN A 38 -1.38 15.72 1.55
CA ASN A 38 -1.07 17.14 1.59
C ASN A 38 0.40 17.43 1.20
N SER A 39 1.06 16.54 0.46
CA SER A 39 2.50 16.71 0.18
C SER A 39 2.74 17.77 -0.92
N ALA A 40 3.34 18.89 -0.54
CA ALA A 40 3.82 19.90 -1.48
C ALA A 40 4.87 19.31 -2.44
N VAL A 41 5.72 18.39 -1.94
CA VAL A 41 6.77 17.75 -2.74
C VAL A 41 6.21 16.97 -3.94
N LEU A 42 5.14 16.17 -3.77
CA LEU A 42 4.56 15.42 -4.88
C LEU A 42 3.84 16.35 -5.87
N HIS A 43 3.22 17.41 -5.35
CA HIS A 43 2.59 18.45 -6.17
C HIS A 43 3.62 19.18 -7.03
N ASP A 44 4.72 19.64 -6.42
CA ASP A 44 5.81 20.34 -7.10
C ASP A 44 6.52 19.42 -8.10
N THR A 45 6.71 18.14 -7.77
CA THR A 45 7.29 17.15 -8.69
C THR A 45 6.38 16.93 -9.90
N ALA A 46 5.06 16.88 -9.72
CA ALA A 46 4.11 16.76 -10.82
C ALA A 46 4.11 18.01 -11.73
N HIS A 47 4.27 19.19 -11.13
CA HIS A 47 4.44 20.43 -11.89
C HIS A 47 5.77 20.45 -12.65
N ASP A 48 6.88 20.07 -12.02
CA ASP A 48 8.21 20.03 -12.62
C ASP A 48 8.32 18.96 -13.73
N THR A 49 7.64 17.83 -13.55
CA THR A 49 7.57 16.79 -14.58
C THR A 49 6.86 17.31 -15.83
N ARG A 50 5.77 18.09 -15.70
CA ARG A 50 5.10 18.71 -16.85
C ARG A 50 5.98 19.73 -17.57
N HIS A 51 6.84 20.45 -16.83
CA HIS A 51 7.85 21.33 -17.43
C HIS A 51 8.95 20.55 -18.14
N SER A 52 9.40 19.44 -17.57
CA SER A 52 10.40 18.55 -18.16
C SER A 52 9.87 17.77 -19.37
N TYR A 53 8.59 17.40 -19.39
CA TYR A 53 7.93 16.73 -20.53
C TYR A 53 7.74 17.66 -21.75
N GLY A 54 7.89 18.99 -21.58
CA GLY A 54 7.84 19.98 -22.67
C GLY A 54 9.19 20.20 -23.36
N PHE A 55 10.30 19.69 -22.80
CA PHE A 55 11.63 19.77 -23.41
C PHE A 55 12.10 18.37 -23.82
N PRO A 56 12.07 18.04 -25.12
CA PRO A 56 12.75 16.83 -25.57
C PRO A 56 14.26 17.00 -25.39
N CYS A 57 14.90 15.91 -24.97
CA CYS A 57 16.32 15.68 -25.18
C CYS A 57 16.60 15.38 -26.67
N HIS A 58 16.26 16.32 -27.54
CA HIS A 58 16.93 16.69 -28.79
C HIS A 58 16.33 18.01 -29.29
#